data_AF-A0A6N8ACZ2-F1
#
_entry.id   AF-A0A6N8ACZ2-F1
#
_cell.length_a   1.000
_cell.length_b   1.000
_cell.length_c   1.000
_cell.angle_alpha   90.00
_cell.angle_beta   90.00
_cell.angle_gamma   90.00
#
_symmetry.space_group_name_H-M   'P 1'
#
loop_
_entity.id
_entity.type
_entity.pdbx_description
1 polymer ?
#
loop_
_entity_poly.entity_id
_entity_poly.type
_entity_poly.pdbx_seq_one_letter_code
_entity_poly.pdbx_strand_id
1 'polypeptide(L)' 'MQTELIQEARRQAEICNACRYCEGYCSVFPSLHAERAFSDASITQLANLCHNCRGCYYACQYT' A
#
# COMPACT_ATOMS: atom_id res chain seq x y z
N MET A 1 9.32 -15.79 -6.48
CA MET A 1 9.61 -15.30 -5.11
C MET A 1 9.60 -13.78 -4.99
N GLN A 2 10.59 -12.99 -5.46
CA GLN A 2 10.54 -11.52 -5.29
C GLN A 2 9.49 -10.84 -6.17
N THR A 3 9.37 -11.25 -7.44
CA THR A 3 8.39 -10.71 -8.38
C THR A 3 6.96 -10.88 -7.88
N GLU A 4 6.63 -12.04 -7.28
CA GLU A 4 5.30 -12.31 -6.73
C GLU A 4 4.95 -11.36 -5.58
N LEU A 5 5.92 -11.05 -4.71
CA LEU A 5 5.72 -10.10 -3.61
C LEU A 5 5.46 -8.68 -4.13
N ILE A 6 6.17 -8.24 -5.17
CA ILE A 6 5.95 -6.94 -5.81
C ILE A 6 4.54 -6.88 -6.44
N GLN A 7 4.11 -7.97 -7.09
CA GLN A 7 2.76 -8.04 -7.68
C GLN A 7 1.67 -7.99 -6.61
N GLU A 8 1.82 -8.72 -5.51
CA GLU A 8 0.85 -8.66 -4.41
C GLU A 8 0.84 -7.28 -3.74
N ALA A 9 2.01 -6.68 -3.49
CA ALA A 9 2.09 -5.33 -2.95
C ALA A 9 1.41 -4.29 -3.86
N ARG A 10 1.54 -4.44 -5.19
CA ARG A 10 0.82 -3.62 -6.17
C ARG A 10 -0.68 -3.80 -6.07
N ARG A 11 -1.16 -5.04 -6.05
CA ARG A 11 -2.58 -5.34 -5.90
C ARG A 11 -3.14 -4.71 -4.61
N GLN A 12 -2.41 -4.82 -3.52
CA GLN A 12 -2.78 -4.19 -2.25
C GLN A 12 -2.77 -2.66 -2.33
N ALA A 13 -1.76 -2.05 -2.96
CA ALA A 13 -1.68 -0.60 -3.14
C ALA A 13 -2.86 -0.07 -3.98
N GLU A 14 -3.26 -0.78 -5.03
CA GLU A 14 -4.45 -0.46 -5.85
C GLU A 14 -5.73 -0.51 -5.01
N ILE A 15 -5.91 -1.55 -4.19
CA ILE A 15 -7.05 -1.67 -3.27
C ILE A 15 -7.04 -0.52 -2.25
N CYS A 16 -5.89 -0.24 -1.64
CA CYS A 16 -5.74 0.86 -0.68
C CYS A 16 -6.14 2.20 -1.30
N ASN A 17 -5.65 2.51 -2.51
CA ASN A 17 -5.92 3.78 -3.21
C ASN A 17 -7.39 3.92 -3.61
N ALA A 18 -8.06 2.80 -3.92
CA ALA A 18 -9.48 2.79 -4.25
C ALA A 18 -10.39 2.85 -3.03
N CYS A 19 -10.09 2.07 -1.98
CA CYS A 19 -10.95 1.91 -0.80
C CYS A 19 -10.84 3.06 0.18
N ARG A 20 -9.62 3.50 0.50
CA ARG A 20 -9.29 4.62 1.41
C ARG A 20 -9.88 4.56 2.82
N TYR A 21 -10.54 3.46 3.22
CA TYR A 21 -11.21 3.32 4.51
C TYR A 21 -10.27 3.51 5.71
N CYS A 22 -9.05 2.98 5.61
CA CYS A 22 -8.03 3.05 6.66
C CYS A 22 -7.01 4.17 6.45
N GLU A 23 -7.33 5.21 5.65
CA GLU A 23 -6.37 6.27 5.30
C GLU A 23 -5.82 7.05 6.51
N GLY A 24 -6.60 7.11 7.60
CA GLY A 24 -6.17 7.70 8.87
C GLY A 24 -5.23 6.82 9.70
N TYR A 25 -5.00 5.55 9.33
CA TYR A 25 -4.25 4.58 10.15
C TYR A 25 -2.83 4.31 9.62
N CYS A 26 -2.54 4.66 8.37
CA CYS A 26 -1.25 4.38 7.74
C CYS A 26 -0.61 5.65 7.17
N SER A 27 0.56 6.01 7.69
CA SER A 27 1.30 7.21 7.28
C SER A 27 1.83 7.17 5.84
N VAL A 28 1.71 6.05 5.15
CA VAL A 28 2.12 5.89 3.74
C VAL A 28 1.08 6.50 2.78
N PHE A 29 -0.17 6.65 3.21
CA PHE A 29 -1.27 7.10 2.36
C PHE A 29 -1.05 8.44 1.62
N PRO A 30 -0.44 9.48 2.22
CA PRO A 30 -0.11 10.70 1.49
C PRO A 30 0.72 10.47 0.22
N SER A 31 1.70 9.55 0.27
CA SER A 31 2.50 9.17 -0.91
C SER A 31 1.73 8.20 -1.81
N LEU A 32 0.98 7.26 -1.25
CA LEU A 32 0.20 6.28 -2.02
C LEU A 32 -0.87 6.94 -2.90
N HIS A 33 -1.56 7.97 -2.39
CA HIS A 33 -2.59 8.70 -3.12
C HIS A 33 -2.05 9.62 -4.23
N ALA A 34 -0.76 9.95 -4.20
CA ALA A 34 -0.14 10.76 -5.24
C ALA A 34 0.05 9.98 -6.55
N GLU A 35 0.03 8.64 -6.46
CA GLU A 35 0.23 7.74 -7.59
C GLU A 35 -1.09 7.30 -8.21
N ARG A 36 -1.14 7.25 -9.55
CA ARG A 36 -2.28 6.71 -10.32
C ARG A 36 -2.07 5.28 -10.78
N ALA A 37 -0.82 4.85 -10.86
CA ALA A 37 -0.40 3.51 -11.22
C ALA A 37 0.92 3.20 -10.50
N PHE A 38 1.11 1.96 -10.05
CA PHE A 38 2.25 1.60 -9.23
C PHE A 38 3.31 0.82 -10.02
N SER A 39 4.39 1.49 -10.42
CA SER A 39 5.62 0.85 -10.90
C SER A 39 6.32 0.04 -9.81
N ASP A 40 7.25 -0.85 -10.18
CA ASP A 40 8.08 -1.58 -9.21
C ASP A 40 8.88 -0.62 -8.30
N ALA A 41 9.33 0.51 -8.85
CA ALA A 41 10.05 1.53 -8.12
C ALA A 41 9.16 2.23 -7.07
N SER A 42 7.93 2.59 -7.44
CA SER A 42 6.97 3.17 -6.48
C SER A 42 6.59 2.16 -5.38
N ILE A 43 6.41 0.88 -5.70
CA ILE A 43 6.15 -0.15 -4.68
C ILE A 43 7.31 -0.25 -3.70
N THR A 44 8.54 -0.24 -4.21
CA THR A 44 9.75 -0.25 -3.38
C THR A 44 9.84 0.99 -2.49
N GLN A 45 9.51 2.16 -3.04
CA GLN A 45 9.50 3.41 -2.30
C GLN A 45 8.44 3.41 -1.19
N LEU A 46 7.21 2.98 -1.47
CA LEU A 46 6.12 2.89 -0.50
C LEU A 46 6.46 1.87 0.61
N ALA A 47 7.13 0.77 0.26
CA ALA A 47 7.63 -0.20 1.25
C ALA A 47 8.64 0.43 2.22
N ASN A 48 9.53 1.30 1.75
CA ASN A 48 10.48 2.03 2.61
C ASN A 48 9.80 3.05 3.54
N LEU A 49 8.61 3.53 3.19
CA LEU A 49 7.81 4.41 4.05
C LEU A 49 6.97 3.64 5.08
N CYS A 50 6.79 2.33 4.89
CA CYS A 50 5.97 1.51 5.77
C CYS A 50 6.68 1.24 7.11
N HIS A 51 6.01 1.57 8.21
CA HIS A 51 6.54 1.31 9.56
C HIS A 51 6.18 -0.09 10.09
N ASN A 52 5.51 -0.93 9.30
CA ASN A 52 5.04 -2.25 9.73
C ASN A 52 4.23 -2.22 11.05
N CYS A 53 3.51 -1.13 11.32
CA CYS A 53 2.72 -0.95 12.55
C CYS A 53 1.42 -1.77 12.55
N ARG A 54 1.04 -2.33 11.39
CA ARG A 54 -0.16 -3.18 11.16
C ARG A 54 -1.52 -2.52 11.41
N GLY A 55 -1.59 -1.21 11.65
CA GLY A 55 -2.86 -0.49 11.83
C GLY A 55 -3.81 -0.62 10.64
N CYS A 56 -3.32 -0.41 9.41
CA CYS A 56 -4.12 -0.61 8.20
C CYS A 56 -4.48 -2.07 7.93
N TYR A 57 -3.62 -3.02 8.33
CA TYR A 57 -3.86 -4.46 8.15
C TYR A 57 -5.10 -4.91 8.93
N TYR A 58 -5.19 -4.57 10.22
CA TYR A 58 -6.34 -4.96 11.05
C TYR A 58 -7.64 -4.22 10.70
N ALA A 59 -7.54 -3.08 10.02
CA ALA A 59 -8.69 -2.28 9.61
C ALA A 59 -9.14 -2.55 8.16
N CYS A 60 -8.42 -3.42 7.43
CA CYS A 60 -8.68 -3.67 6.02
C CYS A 60 -10.04 -4.32 5.81
N GLN A 61 -10.77 -3.87 4.79
CA GLN A 61 -12.07 -4.43 4.41
C GLN A 61 -11.96 -5.57 3.38
N TYR A 62 -10.75 -5.83 2.87
CA TYR A 62 -10.49 -6.69 1.71
C TYR A 62 -9.32 -7.67 1.91
N THR A 63 -8.82 -7.81 3.15
CA THR A 63 -7.82 -8.82 3.51
C THR A 63 -8.34 -10.23 3.29
#